data_AF-A0A3E4VX36-F1
#
_entry.id   AF-A0A3E4VX36-F1
#
_cell.length_a   1.000
_cell.length_b   1.000
_cell.length_c   1.000
_cell.angle_alpha   90.00
_cell.angle_beta   90.00
_cell.angle_gamma   90.00
#
_symmetry.space_group_name_H-M   'P 1'
#
loop_
_entity.id
_entity.type
_entity.pdbx_description
1 polymer ?
#
loop_
_entity_poly.entity_id
_entity_poly.type
_entity_poly.pdbx_seq_one_letter_code
_entity_poly.pdbx_strand_id
1 'polypeptide(L)'
;MEEYLDRHIRISTRTKFRLDEVKKDMSYNAYISEMLDYFEVTCTSPKLKIKNPTARLEKRIEDLIKIVKCQEKDILRPLLDNSFSSGSMSKNNEQLVRLANENKSLKEVLQRYKQSGESPDVYKRKLDSLINLINLFCDKSQFRKATFGNDLLVPESYFEKFLDKIKSDYVL
;
A
#
# COMPACT_ATOMS: atom_id res chain seq x y z
N MET A 1 -28.36 37.94 -19.31
CA MET A 1 -28.74 38.80 -18.19
C MET A 1 -29.90 38.08 -17.53
N GLU A 2 -29.66 37.40 -16.42
CA GLU A 2 -30.67 36.58 -15.74
C GLU A 2 -31.69 37.55 -15.14
N GLU A 3 -32.90 37.59 -15.69
CA GLU A 3 -33.99 38.41 -15.14
C GLU A 3 -34.26 37.91 -13.72
N TYR A 4 -33.81 38.67 -12.71
CA TYR A 4 -34.30 38.53 -11.34
C TYR A 4 -35.77 38.94 -11.34
N LEU A 5 -36.61 37.98 -11.71
CA LEU A 5 -38.05 38.05 -11.63
C LEU A 5 -38.43 37.99 -10.16
N ASP A 6 -38.42 39.14 -9.50
CA ASP A 6 -38.87 39.32 -8.12
C ASP A 6 -40.40 39.17 -8.04
N ARG A 7 -40.87 37.95 -8.34
CA ARG A 7 -42.28 37.57 -8.35
C ARG A 7 -42.69 37.32 -6.92
N HIS A 8 -43.61 38.14 -6.44
CA HIS A 8 -44.15 38.01 -5.08
C HIS A 8 -45.18 36.88 -5.04
N ILE A 9 -44.99 35.92 -4.14
CA ILE A 9 -45.94 34.82 -3.94
C ILE A 9 -46.92 35.20 -2.83
N ARG A 10 -48.21 35.28 -3.16
CA ARG A 10 -49.26 35.47 -2.15
C ARG A 10 -49.58 34.14 -1.47
N ILE A 11 -49.45 34.10 -0.15
CA ILE A 11 -49.77 32.94 0.68
C ILE A 11 -50.82 33.29 1.74
N SER A 12 -51.50 32.29 2.28
CA SER A 12 -52.43 32.48 3.40
C SER A 12 -51.69 32.83 4.69
N THR A 13 -52.35 33.53 5.61
CA THR A 13 -51.78 33.84 6.94
C THR A 13 -51.38 32.57 7.69
N ARG A 14 -52.16 31.50 7.58
CA ARG A 14 -51.86 30.20 8.20
C ARG A 14 -50.59 29.58 7.62
N THR A 15 -50.40 29.68 6.31
CA THR A 15 -49.19 29.19 5.63
C THR A 15 -47.96 30.00 6.04
N LYS A 16 -48.10 31.33 6.14
CA LYS A 16 -47.02 32.21 6.60
C LYS A 16 -46.57 31.85 8.01
N PHE A 17 -47.52 31.69 8.95
CA PHE A 17 -47.19 31.31 10.32
C PHE A 17 -46.40 30.00 10.40
N ARG A 18 -46.80 28.99 9.63
CA ARG A 18 -46.06 27.72 9.58
C ARG A 18 -44.67 27.89 8.99
N LEU A 19 -44.52 28.71 7.93
CA LEU A 19 -43.22 29.04 7.36
C LEU A 19 -42.31 29.73 8.37
N ASP A 20 -42.86 30.63 9.19
CA ASP A 20 -42.11 31.31 10.26
C ASP A 20 -41.57 30.34 11.30
N GLU A 21 -42.34 29.31 11.68
CA GLU A 21 -41.90 28.28 12.63
C GLU A 21 -40.78 27.40 12.06
N VAL A 22 -40.88 27.00 10.77
CA VAL A 22 -39.96 26.02 10.18
C VAL A 22 -38.68 26.62 9.62
N LYS A 23 -38.72 27.85 9.10
CA LYS A 23 -37.54 28.49 8.50
C LYS A 23 -36.47 28.84 9.55
N LYS A 24 -36.87 28.97 10.81
CA LYS A 24 -36.02 29.45 11.92
C LYS A 24 -35.30 30.75 11.53
N ASP A 25 -33.96 30.74 11.53
CA ASP A 25 -33.12 31.90 11.24
C ASP A 25 -32.89 32.14 9.73
N MET A 26 -33.41 31.28 8.86
CA MET A 26 -33.28 31.43 7.41
C MET A 26 -34.24 32.48 6.85
N SER A 27 -33.88 33.05 5.69
CA SER A 27 -34.83 33.83 4.88
C SER A 27 -35.85 32.91 4.21
N TYR A 28 -37.04 33.44 3.87
CA TYR A 28 -38.05 32.64 3.18
C TYR A 28 -37.56 32.09 1.84
N ASN A 29 -36.82 32.91 1.08
CA ASN A 29 -36.28 32.48 -0.21
C ASN A 29 -35.28 31.35 -0.04
N ALA A 30 -34.36 31.45 0.92
CA ALA A 30 -33.39 30.39 1.18
C ALA A 30 -34.06 29.08 1.59
N TYR A 31 -35.05 29.16 2.50
CA TYR A 31 -35.77 27.97 2.96
C TYR A 31 -36.61 27.32 1.83
N ILE A 32 -37.25 28.13 0.98
CA ILE A 32 -38.03 27.63 -0.16
C ILE A 32 -37.10 27.01 -1.22
N SER A 33 -35.95 27.62 -1.51
CA SER A 33 -34.96 27.04 -2.42
C SER A 33 -34.46 25.68 -1.93
N GLU A 34 -34.09 25.58 -0.65
CA GLU A 34 -33.67 24.29 -0.05
C GLU A 34 -34.78 23.23 -0.11
N MET A 35 -36.04 23.66 0.06
CA MET A 35 -37.20 22.77 -0.09
C MET A 35 -37.34 22.24 -1.53
N LEU A 36 -37.10 23.09 -2.53
CA LEU A 36 -37.14 22.70 -3.95
C LEU A 36 -35.99 21.74 -4.27
N ASP A 37 -34.78 22.05 -3.81
CA ASP A 37 -33.60 21.20 -3.96
C ASP A 37 -33.83 19.82 -3.33
N TYR A 38 -34.43 19.79 -2.13
CA TYR A 38 -34.81 18.55 -1.46
C TYR A 38 -35.74 17.70 -2.33
N PHE A 39 -36.76 18.30 -2.95
CA PHE A 39 -37.67 17.57 -3.84
C PHE A 39 -36.97 17.05 -5.10
N GLU A 40 -36.03 17.81 -5.65
CA GLU A 40 -35.24 17.40 -6.82
C GLU A 40 -34.30 16.24 -6.49
N VAL A 41 -33.50 16.37 -5.42
CA VAL A 41 -32.53 15.35 -4.99
C VAL A 41 -33.23 14.04 -4.57
N THR A 42 -34.37 14.15 -3.90
CA THR A 42 -35.10 12.96 -3.44
C THR A 42 -36.04 12.39 -4.50
N CYS A 43 -36.24 13.11 -5.61
CA CYS A 43 -37.27 12.85 -6.64
C CYS A 43 -38.68 12.76 -6.04
N THR A 44 -38.95 13.49 -4.95
CA THR A 44 -40.20 13.40 -4.19
C THR A 44 -41.05 14.62 -4.47
N SER A 45 -42.23 14.45 -5.09
CA SER A 45 -43.13 15.58 -5.37
C SER A 45 -44.16 15.76 -4.25
N PRO A 46 -44.46 17.00 -3.80
CA PRO A 46 -45.57 17.28 -2.88
C PRO A 46 -46.94 16.80 -3.38
N LYS A 47 -47.10 16.60 -4.69
CA LYS A 47 -48.32 16.09 -5.32
C LYS A 47 -48.46 14.58 -5.19
N LEU A 48 -47.36 13.86 -4.98
CA LEU A 48 -47.39 12.42 -4.77
C LEU A 48 -47.83 12.16 -3.33
N LYS A 49 -49.06 11.67 -3.16
CA LYS A 49 -49.48 11.06 -1.90
C LYS A 49 -48.67 9.78 -1.69
N ILE A 50 -47.52 9.91 -1.04
CA ILE A 50 -46.72 8.76 -0.63
C ILE A 50 -47.52 8.03 0.45
N LYS A 51 -48.18 6.94 0.07
CA LYS A 51 -48.93 6.08 1.00
C LYS A 51 -48.00 5.36 1.98
N ASN A 52 -46.73 5.13 1.62
CA ASN A 52 -45.73 4.55 2.50
C ASN A 52 -44.30 5.04 2.16
N PRO A 53 -43.70 5.94 2.97
CA PRO A 53 -42.38 6.52 2.69
C PRO A 53 -41.23 5.52 2.73
N THR A 54 -41.43 4.33 3.33
CA THR A 54 -40.42 3.29 3.44
C THR A 54 -40.46 2.25 2.32
N ALA A 55 -41.48 2.23 1.47
CA ALA A 55 -41.66 1.16 0.46
C ALA A 55 -40.45 1.00 -0.49
N ARG A 56 -39.79 2.10 -0.86
CA ARG A 56 -38.57 2.07 -1.68
C ARG A 56 -37.37 1.49 -0.91
N LEU A 57 -37.29 1.77 0.40
CA LEU A 57 -36.25 1.21 1.27
C LEU A 57 -36.49 -0.29 1.51
N GLU A 58 -37.73 -0.69 1.76
CA GLU A 58 -38.15 -2.08 1.93
C GLU A 58 -37.79 -2.93 0.70
N LYS A 59 -38.10 -2.44 -0.50
CA LYS A 59 -37.71 -3.13 -1.75
C LYS A 59 -36.19 -3.26 -1.90
N ARG A 60 -35.42 -2.21 -1.59
CA ARG A 60 -33.95 -2.26 -1.63
C ARG A 60 -33.37 -3.27 -0.64
N ILE A 61 -33.95 -3.36 0.56
CA ILE A 61 -33.55 -4.35 1.57
C ILE A 61 -33.85 -5.76 1.06
N GLU A 62 -35.02 -5.99 0.45
CA GLU A 62 -35.37 -7.28 -0.14
C GLU A 62 -34.40 -7.71 -1.26
N ASP A 63 -34.04 -6.78 -2.15
CA ASP A 63 -33.10 -7.03 -3.23
C ASP A 63 -31.69 -7.37 -2.68
N LEU A 64 -31.24 -6.66 -1.63
CA LEU A 64 -29.97 -6.96 -0.96
C LEU A 64 -29.96 -8.37 -0.34
N ILE A 65 -31.05 -8.77 0.33
CA ILE A 65 -31.18 -10.11 0.90
C ILE A 65 -31.10 -11.18 -0.19
N LYS A 66 -31.73 -10.96 -1.35
CA LYS A 66 -31.66 -11.89 -2.50
C LYS A 66 -30.23 -12.00 -3.03
N ILE A 67 -29.53 -10.89 -3.20
CA ILE A 67 -28.14 -10.87 -3.67
C ILE A 67 -27.25 -11.67 -2.72
N VAL A 68 -27.33 -11.42 -1.41
CA VAL A 68 -26.51 -12.13 -0.41
C VAL A 68 -26.79 -13.63 -0.45
N LYS A 69 -28.07 -14.04 -0.49
CA LYS A 69 -28.44 -15.46 -0.61
C LYS A 69 -27.91 -16.12 -1.89
N CYS A 70 -27.95 -15.41 -3.01
CA CYS A 70 -27.35 -15.87 -4.26
C CYS A 70 -25.84 -16.02 -4.13
N GLN A 71 -25.14 -15.05 -3.55
CA GLN A 71 -23.69 -15.13 -3.32
C GLN A 71 -23.31 -16.28 -2.39
N GLU A 72 -24.06 -16.51 -1.32
CA GLU A 72 -23.86 -17.65 -0.42
C GLU A 72 -23.98 -18.98 -1.16
N LYS A 73 -25.02 -19.13 -1.99
CA LYS A 73 -25.33 -20.36 -2.71
C LYS A 73 -24.39 -20.61 -3.88
N ASP A 74 -24.11 -19.59 -4.68
CA ASP A 74 -23.44 -19.71 -5.98
C ASP A 74 -21.92 -19.51 -5.88
N ILE A 75 -21.43 -18.82 -4.84
CA ILE A 75 -20.00 -18.51 -4.68
C ILE A 75 -19.45 -19.16 -3.41
N LEU A 76 -20.00 -18.84 -2.24
CA LEU A 76 -19.36 -19.22 -0.97
C LEU A 76 -19.46 -20.72 -0.68
N ARG A 77 -20.64 -21.33 -0.89
CA ARG A 77 -20.82 -22.78 -0.69
C ARG A 77 -19.91 -23.64 -1.58
N PRO A 78 -19.83 -23.43 -2.90
CA PRO A 78 -18.90 -24.19 -3.74
C PRO A 78 -17.43 -24.06 -3.33
N LEU A 79 -17.00 -22.88 -2.86
CA LEU A 79 -15.64 -22.67 -2.36
C LEU A 79 -15.39 -23.47 -1.07
N LEU A 80 -16.35 -23.47 -0.16
CA LEU A 80 -16.32 -24.27 1.06
C LEU A 80 -16.31 -25.77 0.73
N ASP A 81 -17.23 -26.24 -0.11
CA ASP A 81 -17.35 -27.65 -0.47
C ASP A 81 -16.13 -28.17 -1.22
N ASN A 82 -15.53 -27.36 -2.11
CA ASN A 82 -14.26 -27.69 -2.78
C ASN A 82 -13.09 -27.81 -1.79
N SER A 83 -13.10 -27.04 -0.71
CA SER A 83 -12.07 -27.11 0.34
C SER A 83 -12.15 -28.40 1.17
N PHE A 84 -13.35 -28.98 1.32
CA PHE A 84 -13.58 -30.20 2.07
C PHE A 84 -13.60 -31.48 1.21
N SER A 85 -14.01 -31.39 -0.06
CA SER A 85 -14.20 -32.56 -0.93
C SER A 85 -12.93 -32.98 -1.70
N SER A 86 -11.99 -32.06 -1.90
CA SER A 86 -10.72 -32.39 -2.54
C SER A 86 -9.74 -32.94 -1.49
N GLY A 87 -9.11 -34.10 -1.78
CA GLY A 87 -7.93 -34.61 -1.07
C GLY A 87 -6.71 -33.65 -1.06
N SER A 88 -6.91 -32.41 -1.50
CA SER A 88 -6.05 -31.23 -1.36
C SER A 88 -5.63 -30.91 0.08
N MET A 89 -6.48 -31.15 1.10
CA MET A 89 -6.05 -30.93 2.50
C MET A 89 -4.92 -31.87 2.93
N SER A 90 -4.88 -33.10 2.42
CA SER A 90 -3.80 -34.05 2.72
C SER A 90 -2.49 -33.66 2.04
N LYS A 91 -2.55 -33.27 0.75
CA LYS A 91 -1.38 -32.80 -0.01
C LYS A 91 -0.81 -31.48 0.52
N ASN A 92 -1.67 -30.54 0.91
CA ASN A 92 -1.25 -29.28 1.52
C ASN A 92 -0.60 -29.51 2.88
N ASN A 93 -1.13 -30.42 3.69
CA ASN A 93 -0.51 -30.76 4.97
C ASN A 93 0.87 -31.42 4.79
N GLU A 94 0.99 -32.33 3.83
CA GLU A 94 2.27 -32.99 3.53
C GLU A 94 3.32 -31.99 2.98
N GLN A 95 2.90 -31.08 2.11
CA GLN A 95 3.75 -30.02 1.58
C GLN A 95 4.16 -29.01 2.66
N LEU A 96 3.25 -28.67 3.59
CA LEU A 96 3.53 -27.81 4.74
C LEU A 96 4.55 -28.45 5.68
N VAL A 97 4.43 -29.75 5.96
CA VAL A 97 5.40 -30.50 6.78
C VAL A 97 6.78 -30.52 6.12
N ARG A 98 6.85 -30.74 4.79
CA ARG A 98 8.12 -30.67 4.06
C ARG A 98 8.75 -29.28 4.13
N LEU A 99 7.97 -28.22 3.90
CA LEU A 99 8.45 -26.83 3.98
C LEU A 99 8.88 -26.43 5.40
N ALA A 100 8.21 -26.94 6.43
CA ALA A 100 8.60 -26.71 7.83
C ALA A 100 9.95 -27.35 8.15
N ASN A 101 10.19 -28.58 7.67
CA ASN A 101 11.46 -29.28 7.84
C ASN A 101 12.60 -28.60 7.08
N GLU A 102 12.35 -28.15 5.85
CA GLU A 102 13.34 -27.40 5.06
C GLU A 102 13.69 -26.06 5.74
N ASN A 103 12.70 -25.32 6.22
CA ASN A 103 12.92 -24.09 6.99
C ASN A 103 13.75 -24.32 8.26
N LYS A 104 13.52 -25.43 8.96
CA LYS A 104 14.31 -25.79 10.14
C LYS A 104 15.77 -26.02 9.75
N SER A 105 16.03 -26.79 8.70
CA SER A 105 17.39 -27.06 8.21
C SER A 105 18.10 -25.78 7.74
N LEU A 106 17.39 -24.90 7.02
CA LEU A 106 17.93 -23.61 6.57
C LEU A 106 18.29 -22.71 7.76
N LYS A 107 17.46 -22.67 8.81
CA LYS A 107 17.78 -21.93 10.04
C LYS A 107 19.02 -22.46 10.75
N GLU A 108 19.19 -23.78 10.82
CA GLU A 108 20.38 -24.41 11.41
C GLU A 108 21.64 -24.13 10.58
N VAL A 109 21.55 -24.14 9.25
CA VAL A 109 22.65 -23.75 8.35
C VAL A 109 23.01 -22.28 8.53
N LEU A 110 22.02 -21.37 8.58
CA LEU A 110 22.26 -19.95 8.84
C LEU A 110 22.87 -19.70 10.22
N GLN A 111 22.44 -20.45 11.24
CA GLN A 111 23.02 -20.36 12.58
C GLN A 111 24.47 -20.83 12.57
N ARG A 112 24.80 -21.90 11.86
CA ARG A 112 26.18 -22.34 11.65
C ARG A 112 27.00 -21.31 10.89
N TYR A 113 26.48 -20.70 9.83
CA TYR A 113 27.18 -19.60 9.14
C TYR A 113 27.42 -18.38 10.02
N LYS A 114 26.48 -18.05 10.92
CA LYS A 114 26.66 -16.97 11.90
C LYS A 114 27.70 -17.33 12.97
N GLN A 115 27.77 -18.60 13.37
CA GLN A 115 28.77 -19.10 14.33
C GLN A 115 30.14 -19.35 13.69
N SER A 116 30.17 -19.67 12.39
CA SER A 116 31.36 -19.87 11.58
C SER A 116 31.80 -18.60 10.84
N GLY A 117 31.15 -17.46 11.11
CA GLY A 117 31.61 -16.17 10.63
C GLY A 117 33.05 -16.02 11.11
N GLU A 118 34.00 -15.92 10.18
CA GLU A 118 35.39 -15.68 10.51
C GLU A 118 35.44 -14.52 11.49
N SER A 119 36.02 -14.76 12.68
CA SER A 119 36.13 -13.73 13.72
C SER A 119 36.64 -12.44 13.08
N PRO A 120 36.14 -11.26 13.46
CA PRO A 120 36.65 -9.97 12.98
C PRO A 120 38.20 -9.90 12.96
N ASP A 121 38.86 -10.59 13.90
CA ASP A 121 40.32 -10.70 14.00
C ASP A 121 40.98 -11.55 12.89
N VAL A 122 40.28 -12.54 12.33
CA VAL A 122 40.76 -13.33 11.18
C VAL A 122 40.67 -12.48 9.90
N TYR A 123 39.59 -11.72 9.73
CA TYR A 123 39.41 -10.84 8.59
C TYR A 123 40.45 -9.69 8.59
N LYS A 124 40.67 -9.06 9.75
CA LYS A 124 41.73 -8.05 9.93
C LYS A 124 43.12 -8.59 9.57
N ARG A 125 43.49 -9.77 10.08
CA ARG A 125 44.78 -10.41 9.74
C ARG A 125 44.96 -10.69 8.26
N LYS A 126 43.89 -11.05 7.54
CA LYS A 126 43.95 -11.23 6.08
C LYS A 126 44.14 -9.91 5.35
N LEU A 127 43.50 -8.84 5.80
CA LEU A 127 43.70 -7.50 5.24
C LEU A 127 45.13 -6.99 5.48
N ASP A 128 45.68 -7.17 6.67
CA ASP A 128 47.08 -6.84 6.97
C ASP A 128 48.05 -7.63 6.09
N SER A 129 47.80 -8.94 5.92
CA SER A 129 48.61 -9.78 5.04
C SER A 129 48.54 -9.32 3.58
N LEU A 130 47.37 -8.91 3.10
CA LEU A 130 47.18 -8.37 1.76
C LEU A 130 47.92 -7.04 1.57
N ILE A 131 47.85 -6.12 2.54
CA ILE A 131 48.58 -4.85 2.51
C ILE A 131 50.09 -5.12 2.45
N ASN A 132 50.60 -6.04 3.26
CA ASN A 132 52.00 -6.42 3.25
C ASN A 132 52.45 -7.01 1.91
N LEU A 133 51.59 -7.84 1.28
CA LEU A 133 51.85 -8.41 -0.03
C LEU A 133 51.90 -7.33 -1.12
N ILE A 134 50.96 -6.38 -1.09
CA ILE A 134 50.94 -5.25 -2.03
C ILE A 134 52.20 -4.40 -1.86
N ASN A 135 52.63 -4.11 -0.64
CA ASN A 135 53.87 -3.36 -0.41
C ASN A 135 55.11 -4.10 -0.90
N LEU A 136 55.15 -5.42 -0.77
CA LEU A 136 56.29 -6.24 -1.20
C LEU A 136 56.39 -6.36 -2.73
N PHE A 137 55.25 -6.57 -3.40
CA PHE A 137 55.21 -6.85 -4.85
C PHE A 137 54.95 -5.62 -5.71
N CYS A 138 54.37 -4.56 -5.15
CA CYS A 138 54.11 -3.30 -5.83
C CYS A 138 55.05 -2.20 -5.34
N ASP A 139 56.34 -2.52 -5.22
CA ASP A 139 57.38 -1.51 -4.99
C ASP A 139 57.50 -0.59 -6.21
N LYS A 140 57.15 0.69 -5.99
CA LYS A 140 57.20 1.77 -6.99
C LYS A 140 58.54 1.84 -7.74
N SER A 141 59.64 1.49 -7.08
CA SER A 141 60.98 1.52 -7.65
C SER A 141 61.18 0.49 -8.77
N GLN A 142 60.37 -0.57 -8.80
CA GLN A 142 60.47 -1.66 -9.76
C GLN A 142 59.58 -1.47 -11.00
N PHE A 143 58.64 -0.52 -10.96
CA PHE A 143 57.80 -0.24 -12.11
C PHE A 143 58.58 0.53 -13.17
N ARG A 144 58.61 -0.01 -14.39
CA ARG A 144 59.18 0.70 -15.53
C ARG A 144 58.32 1.91 -15.86
N LYS A 145 58.94 3.08 -16.00
CA LYS A 145 58.25 4.28 -16.48
C LYS A 145 57.80 4.04 -17.92
N ALA A 146 56.49 4.02 -18.14
CA ALA A 146 55.91 3.84 -19.46
C ALA A 146 56.30 5.02 -20.38
N THR A 147 56.57 4.72 -21.65
CA THR A 147 56.75 5.75 -22.68
C THR A 147 55.39 6.25 -23.15
N PHE A 148 55.31 7.50 -23.61
CA PHE A 148 54.05 8.06 -24.13
C PHE A 148 53.55 7.22 -25.31
N GLY A 149 52.39 6.59 -25.15
CA GLY A 149 51.72 5.72 -26.12
C GLY A 149 50.24 5.51 -25.76
N ASN A 150 49.52 4.69 -26.54
CA ASN A 150 48.07 4.46 -26.39
C ASN A 150 47.66 3.54 -25.22
N ASP A 151 48.57 3.22 -24.30
CA ASP A 151 48.29 2.33 -23.17
C ASP A 151 47.66 3.09 -21.99
N LEU A 152 46.71 2.45 -21.30
CA LEU A 152 46.09 2.99 -20.10
C LEU A 152 47.11 3.08 -18.96
N LEU A 153 47.60 4.28 -18.69
CA LEU A 153 48.56 4.54 -17.62
C LEU A 153 47.83 4.72 -16.28
N VAL A 154 48.09 3.82 -15.34
CA VAL A 154 47.65 3.99 -13.94
C VAL A 154 48.60 4.98 -13.26
N PRO A 155 48.11 6.10 -12.69
CA PRO A 155 48.96 7.06 -12.00
C PRO A 155 49.70 6.42 -10.83
N GLU A 156 50.96 6.81 -10.60
CA GLU A 156 51.80 6.29 -9.51
C GLU A 156 51.17 6.49 -8.11
N SER A 157 50.31 7.50 -7.97
CA SER A 157 49.56 7.79 -6.74
C SER A 157 48.35 6.88 -6.50
N TYR A 158 47.95 6.06 -7.48
CA TYR A 158 46.74 5.23 -7.38
C TYR A 158 46.85 4.21 -6.25
N PHE A 159 47.98 3.51 -6.17
CA PHE A 159 48.20 2.48 -5.14
C PHE A 159 48.23 3.05 -3.73
N GLU A 160 48.79 4.25 -3.54
CA GLU A 160 48.76 4.93 -2.23
C GLU A 160 47.34 5.25 -1.80
N LYS A 161 46.56 5.87 -2.69
CA LYS A 161 45.15 6.20 -2.41
C LYS A 161 44.30 4.95 -2.16
N PHE A 162 44.62 3.85 -2.83
CA PHE A 162 43.97 2.57 -2.61
C PHE A 162 44.30 1.98 -1.23
N LEU A 163 45.57 2.02 -0.82
CA LEU A 163 45.99 1.58 0.51
C LEU A 163 45.40 2.46 1.62
N ASP A 164 45.38 3.79 1.43
CA ASP A 164 44.75 4.73 2.37
C ASP A 164 43.26 4.46 2.53
N LYS A 165 42.56 4.17 1.43
CA LYS A 165 41.15 3.81 1.45
C LYS A 165 40.91 2.50 2.22
N ILE A 166 41.75 1.48 2.02
CA ILE A 166 41.65 0.22 2.77
C ILE A 166 41.84 0.48 4.27
N LYS A 167 42.83 1.30 4.66
CA LYS A 167 43.09 1.62 6.07
C LYS A 167 41.95 2.42 6.71
N SER A 168 41.40 3.40 5.98
CA SER A 168 40.31 4.26 6.45
C SER A 168 38.98 3.51 6.59
N ASP A 169 38.59 2.74 5.57
CA ASP A 169 37.26 2.12 5.50
C ASP A 169 37.14 0.86 6.37
N TYR A 170 38.26 0.18 6.66
CA TYR A 170 38.26 -1.11 7.36
C TYR A 170 38.83 -1.08 8.78
N VAL A 171 39.21 0.10 9.30
CA VAL A 171 39.76 0.33 10.66
C VAL A 171 40.73 -0.79 11.08
N LEU A 172 41.85 -0.86 10.35
CA LEU A 172 43.02 -1.62 10.79
C LEU A 172 43.77 -0.85 11.87
#